data_AF-A0A2S0KGR5-F1
#
_entry.id   AF-A0A2S0KGR5-F1
#
_cell.length_a   1.000
_cell.length_b   1.000
_cell.length_c   1.000
_cell.angle_alpha   90.00
_cell.angle_beta   90.00
_cell.angle_gamma   90.00
#
_symmetry.space_group_name_H-M   'P 1'
#
loop_
_entity.id
_entity.type
_entity.pdbx_description
1 polymer ?
#
loop_
_entity_poly.entity_id
_entity_poly.type
_entity_poly.pdbx_seq_one_letter_code
_entity_poly.pdbx_strand_id
1 'polypeptide(L)'
;MELTPQTTLRNYLLVALLELGGTAHKQAVLAQMNERFGSRFTSDDWLSQDSNGETKWQNQTAWERNTMVAEGLLEPYVAGVTTRGFWTLTEAGRAAAEQASTRT
;
A
#
# COMPACT_ATOMS: atom_id res chain seq x y z
N MET A 1 16.69 -11.94 8.13
CA MET A 1 16.08 -10.88 7.31
C MET A 1 14.87 -10.38 8.07
N GLU A 2 14.88 -9.12 8.45
CA GLU A 2 13.81 -8.47 9.23
C GLU A 2 13.15 -7.44 8.32
N LEU A 3 12.01 -7.78 7.73
CA LEU A 3 11.23 -6.86 6.89
C LEU A 3 10.09 -6.26 7.70
N THR A 4 9.62 -5.07 7.30
CA THR A 4 8.39 -4.52 7.89
C THR A 4 7.24 -5.52 7.74
N PRO A 5 6.52 -5.86 8.83
CA PRO A 5 5.42 -6.82 8.77
C PRO A 5 4.33 -6.41 7.77
N GLN A 6 3.72 -7.38 7.10
CA GLN A 6 2.65 -7.11 6.11
C GLN A 6 1.47 -6.35 6.71
N THR A 7 1.07 -6.66 7.95
CA THR A 7 0.02 -5.93 8.66
C THR A 7 0.38 -4.46 8.91
N THR A 8 1.66 -4.15 9.09
CA THR A 8 2.15 -2.77 9.20
C THR A 8 2.12 -2.08 7.84
N LEU A 9 2.59 -2.75 6.77
CA LEU A 9 2.51 -2.23 5.40
C LEU A 9 1.07 -1.98 4.95
N ARG A 10 0.13 -2.84 5.35
CA ARG A 10 -1.32 -2.65 5.15
C ARG A 10 -1.79 -1.32 5.71
N ASN A 11 -1.47 -1.05 6.97
CA ASN A 11 -1.88 0.19 7.64
C ASN A 11 -1.27 1.41 6.94
N TYR A 12 0.01 1.35 6.58
CA TYR A 12 0.68 2.42 5.85
C TYR A 12 0.05 2.67 4.47
N LEU A 13 -0.28 1.60 3.74
CA LEU A 13 -0.95 1.67 2.44
C LEU A 13 -2.36 2.29 2.55
N LEU A 14 -3.15 1.86 3.54
CA LEU A 14 -4.48 2.42 3.81
C LEU A 14 -4.41 3.92 4.09
N VAL A 15 -3.52 4.33 5.00
CA VAL A 15 -3.34 5.74 5.37
C VAL A 15 -2.87 6.57 4.18
N ALA A 16 -1.84 6.11 3.45
CA ALA A 16 -1.33 6.82 2.28
C ALA A 16 -2.40 6.98 1.18
N LEU A 17 -3.21 5.95 0.92
CA LEU A 17 -4.32 6.07 -0.02
C LEU A 17 -5.36 7.08 0.46
N LEU A 18 -5.74 7.05 1.75
CA LEU A 18 -6.72 7.98 2.31
C LEU A 18 -6.24 9.43 2.21
N GLU A 19 -4.96 9.70 2.55
CA GLU A 19 -4.32 11.01 2.42
C GLU A 19 -4.32 11.51 0.97
N LEU A 20 -4.24 10.60 -0.01
CA LEU A 20 -4.34 10.90 -1.45
C LEU A 20 -5.78 10.96 -1.98
N GLY A 21 -6.79 11.01 -1.11
CA GLY A 21 -8.22 11.09 -1.50
C GLY A 21 -8.90 9.73 -1.69
N GLY A 22 -8.21 8.64 -1.41
CA GLY A 22 -8.68 7.25 -1.48
C GLY A 22 -8.48 6.58 -2.82
N THR A 23 -7.99 7.29 -3.85
CA THR A 23 -7.62 6.73 -5.15
C THR A 23 -6.36 7.40 -5.67
N ALA A 24 -5.33 6.61 -5.98
CA ALA A 24 -4.11 7.13 -6.59
C ALA A 24 -3.33 6.06 -7.37
N HIS A 25 -2.43 6.50 -8.24
CA HIS A 25 -1.52 5.62 -8.96
C HIS A 25 -0.49 4.99 -8.00
N LYS A 26 -0.15 3.70 -8.19
CA LYS A 26 0.81 2.93 -7.37
C LYS A 26 2.04 3.75 -6.98
N GLN A 27 2.67 4.42 -7.94
CA GLN A 27 3.90 5.19 -7.69
C GLN A 27 3.68 6.36 -6.73
N ALA A 28 2.55 7.07 -6.81
CA ALA A 28 2.22 8.15 -5.89
C ALA A 28 1.93 7.60 -4.48
N VAL A 29 1.23 6.47 -4.39
CA VAL A 29 0.95 5.81 -3.10
C VAL A 29 2.24 5.35 -2.42
N LEU A 30 3.14 4.70 -3.15
CA LEU A 30 4.44 4.27 -2.61
C LEU A 30 5.30 5.47 -2.20
N ALA A 31 5.33 6.54 -3.00
CA ALA A 31 6.03 7.77 -2.62
C ALA A 31 5.47 8.36 -1.31
N GLN A 32 4.15 8.43 -1.17
CA GLN A 32 3.49 8.90 0.05
C GLN A 32 3.82 8.00 1.26
N MET A 33 3.79 6.68 1.11
CA MET A 33 4.18 5.75 2.16
C MET A 33 5.63 5.97 2.62
N ASN A 34 6.55 6.17 1.68
CA ASN A 34 7.94 6.45 1.99
C ASN A 34 8.10 7.79 2.73
N GLU A 35 7.49 8.87 2.22
CA GLU A 35 7.54 10.18 2.86
C GLU A 35 7.02 10.13 4.30
N ARG A 36 5.92 9.40 4.52
CA ARG A 36 5.24 9.35 5.82
C ARG A 36 5.90 8.39 6.81
N PHE A 37 6.38 7.23 6.34
CA PHE A 37 6.77 6.10 7.19
C PHE A 37 8.16 5.53 6.89
N GLY A 38 8.89 6.05 5.91
CA GLY A 38 10.17 5.50 5.46
C GLY A 38 11.23 5.42 6.56
N SER A 39 11.20 6.35 7.53
CA SER A 39 12.07 6.31 8.71
C SER A 39 11.77 5.16 9.69
N ARG A 40 10.62 4.50 9.54
CA ARG A 40 10.18 3.35 10.34
C ARG A 40 10.43 2.01 9.63
N PHE A 41 10.84 2.03 8.37
CA PHE A 41 11.22 0.80 7.66
C PHE A 41 12.53 0.23 8.21
N THR A 42 12.68 -1.08 8.11
CA THR A 42 13.90 -1.77 8.51
C THR A 42 15.00 -1.53 7.47
N SER A 43 16.24 -1.90 7.79
CA SER A 43 17.33 -1.86 6.80
C SER A 43 17.07 -2.77 5.60
N ASP A 44 16.42 -3.92 5.81
CA ASP A 44 16.23 -4.93 4.77
C ASP A 44 15.13 -4.54 3.77
N ASP A 45 14.20 -3.67 4.17
CA ASP A 45 13.14 -3.15 3.31
C ASP A 45 13.70 -2.44 2.08
N TRP A 46 14.85 -1.76 2.24
CA TRP A 46 15.54 -0.98 1.21
C TRP A 46 16.35 -1.81 0.23
N LEU A 47 16.54 -3.10 0.51
CA LEU A 47 17.25 -3.99 -0.40
C LEU A 47 16.45 -4.18 -1.70
N SER A 48 17.17 -4.38 -2.80
CA SER A 48 16.57 -4.70 -4.08
C SER A 48 15.83 -6.04 -4.02
N GLN A 49 14.74 -6.12 -4.75
CA GLN A 49 14.01 -7.34 -5.06
C GLN A 49 14.45 -7.82 -6.46
N ASP A 50 15.18 -8.95 -6.48
CA ASP A 50 15.85 -9.46 -7.68
C ASP A 50 14.91 -9.72 -8.86
N SER A 51 13.64 -10.04 -8.58
CA SER A 51 12.67 -10.44 -9.60
C SER A 51 12.08 -9.30 -10.42
N ASN A 52 12.11 -8.05 -9.94
CA ASN A 52 11.40 -6.94 -10.58
C ASN A 52 12.10 -5.58 -10.49
N GLY A 53 13.26 -5.50 -9.83
CA GLY A 53 14.00 -4.25 -9.68
C GLY A 53 13.36 -3.22 -8.75
N GLU A 54 12.28 -3.57 -8.04
CA GLU A 54 11.72 -2.76 -6.96
C GLU A 54 12.51 -2.99 -5.66
N THR A 55 12.28 -2.17 -4.63
CA THR A 55 12.76 -2.50 -3.28
C THR A 55 11.84 -3.55 -2.64
N LYS A 56 12.34 -4.28 -1.64
CA LYS A 56 11.57 -5.34 -0.98
C LYS A 56 10.26 -4.83 -0.40
N TRP A 57 10.23 -3.67 0.24
CA TRP A 57 8.99 -3.13 0.83
C TRP A 57 7.95 -2.75 -0.23
N GLN A 58 8.37 -2.25 -1.40
CA GLN A 58 7.46 -1.94 -2.51
C GLN A 58 6.81 -3.22 -3.06
N ASN A 59 7.61 -4.27 -3.24
CA ASN A 59 7.11 -5.57 -3.67
C ASN A 59 6.16 -6.18 -2.63
N GLN A 60 6.52 -6.14 -1.35
CA GLN A 60 5.68 -6.63 -0.26
C GLN A 60 4.37 -5.85 -0.13
N THR A 61 4.41 -4.54 -0.34
CA THR A 61 3.20 -3.69 -0.37
C THR A 61 2.29 -4.05 -1.54
N ALA A 62 2.85 -4.36 -2.72
CA ALA A 62 2.06 -4.82 -3.85
C ALA A 62 1.40 -6.19 -3.60
N TRP A 63 2.07 -7.10 -2.89
CA TRP A 63 1.47 -8.35 -2.42
C TRP A 63 0.35 -8.10 -1.43
N GLU A 64 0.59 -7.25 -0.43
CA GLU A 64 -0.42 -6.90 0.57
C GLU A 64 -1.65 -6.24 -0.07
N ARG A 65 -1.45 -5.36 -1.05
CA ARG A 65 -2.54 -4.80 -1.85
C ARG A 65 -3.42 -5.88 -2.49
N ASN A 66 -2.84 -6.97 -3.00
CA ASN A 66 -3.62 -8.04 -3.60
C ASN A 66 -4.46 -8.79 -2.54
N THR A 67 -3.90 -9.02 -1.35
CA THR A 67 -4.65 -9.54 -0.20
C THR A 67 -5.82 -8.62 0.15
N MET A 68 -5.59 -7.31 0.23
CA MET A 68 -6.62 -6.32 0.53
C MET A 68 -7.74 -6.25 -0.52
N VAL A 69 -7.43 -6.49 -1.79
CA VAL A 69 -8.47 -6.63 -2.84
C VAL A 69 -9.32 -7.87 -2.60
N ALA A 70 -8.71 -9.02 -2.25
CA ALA A 70 -9.44 -10.23 -1.93
C ALA A 70 -10.32 -10.08 -0.68
N GLU A 71 -9.88 -9.26 0.28
CA GLU A 71 -10.63 -8.92 1.49
C GLU A 71 -11.68 -7.80 1.29
N GLY A 72 -11.78 -7.20 0.10
CA GLY A 72 -12.76 -6.17 -0.22
C GLY A 72 -12.43 -4.77 0.33
N LEU A 73 -11.19 -4.51 0.76
CA LEU A 73 -10.73 -3.20 1.20
C LEU A 73 -10.32 -2.29 0.04
N LEU A 74 -9.85 -2.89 -1.07
CA LEU A 74 -9.51 -2.18 -2.31
C LEU A 74 -10.33 -2.73 -3.47
N GLU A 75 -10.62 -1.86 -4.43
CA GLU A 75 -11.28 -2.26 -5.68
C GLU A 75 -10.36 -3.18 -6.52
N PRO A 76 -10.91 -4.25 -7.11
CA PRO A 76 -10.18 -5.06 -8.07
C PRO A 76 -9.95 -4.27 -9.37
N TYR A 77 -8.88 -4.62 -10.08
CA TYR A 77 -8.70 -4.11 -11.44
C TYR A 77 -9.72 -4.78 -12.37
N VAL A 78 -10.52 -3.97 -13.04
CA VAL A 78 -11.46 -4.40 -14.09
C VAL A 78 -11.11 -3.66 -15.38
N ALA A 79 -10.75 -4.42 -16.41
CA ALA A 79 -10.36 -3.87 -17.71
C ALA A 79 -11.50 -3.07 -18.34
N GLY A 80 -11.22 -1.84 -18.77
CA GLY A 80 -12.21 -0.92 -19.35
C GLY A 80 -13.10 -0.20 -18.35
N VAL A 81 -13.00 -0.52 -17.05
CA VAL A 81 -13.75 0.14 -15.96
C VAL A 81 -12.81 0.92 -15.05
N THR A 82 -11.68 0.32 -14.69
CA THR A 82 -10.67 0.92 -13.81
C THR A 82 -9.43 1.36 -14.58
N THR A 83 -8.73 2.38 -14.06
CA THR A 83 -7.47 2.84 -14.64
C THR A 83 -6.33 1.94 -14.18
N ARG A 84 -5.58 1.36 -15.13
CA ARG A 84 -4.45 0.48 -14.81
C ARG A 84 -3.43 1.19 -13.93
N GLY A 85 -2.96 0.51 -12.89
CA GLY A 85 -1.97 1.04 -11.95
C GLY A 85 -2.54 1.94 -10.87
N PHE A 86 -3.84 2.27 -10.89
CA PHE A 86 -4.51 2.97 -9.80
C PHE A 86 -5.00 1.97 -8.76
N TRP A 87 -4.87 2.36 -7.50
CA TRP A 87 -5.40 1.66 -6.34
C TRP A 87 -6.47 2.54 -5.72
N THR A 88 -7.65 1.96 -5.47
CA THR A 88 -8.83 2.66 -4.96
C THR A 88 -9.33 1.93 -3.72
N LEU A 89 -9.55 2.67 -2.63
CA LEU A 89 -10.22 2.19 -1.44
C LEU A 89 -11.71 1.98 -1.73
N THR A 90 -12.26 0.87 -1.26
CA THR A 90 -13.70 0.73 -1.07
C THR A 90 -14.15 1.53 0.15
N GLU A 91 -15.46 1.57 0.41
CA GLU A 91 -15.99 2.17 1.65
C GLU A 91 -15.42 1.48 2.90
N ALA A 92 -15.34 0.15 2.89
CA ALA A 92 -14.72 -0.61 3.98
C ALA A 92 -13.22 -0.28 4.12
N GLY A 93 -12.53 -0.08 3.00
CA GLY A 93 -11.14 0.38 2.97
C GLY A 93 -10.96 1.78 3.60
N ARG A 94 -11.87 2.72 3.31
CA ARG A 94 -11.85 4.07 3.91
C ARG A 94 -12.03 4.00 5.42
N ALA A 95 -13.04 3.27 5.90
CA ALA A 95 -13.26 3.09 7.33
C ALA A 95 -12.05 2.43 8.03
N ALA A 96 -11.40 1.45 7.39
CA ALA A 96 -10.18 0.84 7.90
C ALA A 96 -9.00 1.83 7.93
N ALA A 97 -8.87 2.68 6.90
CA ALA A 97 -7.84 3.70 6.83
C ALA A 97 -7.98 4.78 7.90
N GLU A 98 -9.21 5.22 8.19
CA GLU A 98 -9.48 6.16 9.29
C GLU A 98 -9.07 5.57 10.64
N GLN A 99 -9.41 4.31 10.89
CA GLN A 99 -9.00 3.59 12.11
C GLN A 99 -7.47 3.44 12.22
N ALA A 100 -6.79 3.18 11.10
CA ALA A 100 -5.34 3.08 11.06
C ALA A 100 -4.67 4.44 11.30
N SER A 101 -5.20 5.52 10.73
CA SER A 101 -4.65 6.88 10.87
C SER A 101 -4.65 7.38 12.31
N THR A 102 -5.60 6.93 13.14
CA THR A 102 -5.69 7.29 14.56
C THR A 102 -4.64 6.57 15.42
N ARG A 103 -4.05 5.48 14.91
CA ARG A 103 -3.13 4.59 15.64
C ARG A 103 -1.66 4.74 15.24
N THR A 104 -1.36 5.59 14.25
CA THR A 104 -0.05 5.64 13.58
C THR A 104 0.70 6.95 13.83
#